data_AF-A0A3D5EI97-F1
#
_entry.id   AF-A0A3D5EI97-F1
#
_cell.length_a   1.000
_cell.length_b   1.000
_cell.length_c   1.000
_cell.angle_alpha   90.00
_cell.angle_beta   90.00
_cell.angle_gamma   90.00
#
_symmetry.space_group_name_H-M   'P 1'
#
loop_
_entity.id
_entity.type
_entity.pdbx_description
1 polymer ?
#
loop_
_entity_poly.entity_id
_entity_poly.type
_entity_poly.pdbx_seq_one_letter_code
_entity_poly.pdbx_strand_id
1 'polypeptide(L)'
;MSEETKPRVLLVDDDASLLKLLAIRIESKGYQVSTVESGIEALQALKNQTYDAVITDLRMDEMDGMALHRQLQSRYPSMPVIMMTAHGSIPDAV
;
A
#
# COMPACT_ATOMS: atom_id res chain seq x y z
N MET A 1 -17.24 -24.13 10.97
CA MET A 1 -16.10 -23.26 11.30
C MET A 1 -15.93 -22.37 10.09
N SER A 2 -16.30 -21.10 10.19
CA SER A 2 -16.09 -20.16 9.09
C SER A 2 -14.57 -19.97 8.95
N GLU A 3 -14.00 -20.21 7.78
CA GLU A 3 -12.64 -19.75 7.52
C GLU A 3 -12.63 -18.23 7.66
N GLU A 4 -11.99 -17.71 8.70
CA GLU A 4 -11.72 -16.28 8.81
C GLU A 4 -10.78 -15.91 7.67
N THR A 5 -11.31 -15.23 6.65
CA THR A 5 -10.51 -14.71 5.54
C THR A 5 -9.53 -13.68 6.09
N LYS A 6 -8.23 -13.98 6.00
CA LYS A 6 -7.17 -13.06 6.42
C LYS A 6 -7.26 -11.77 5.59
N PRO A 7 -7.26 -10.57 6.23
CA PRO A 7 -7.27 -9.32 5.50
C PRO A 7 -6.03 -9.17 4.61
N ARG A 8 -6.21 -8.61 3.42
CA ARG A 8 -5.21 -8.43 2.36
C ARG A 8 -4.71 -6.99 2.34
N VAL A 9 -3.40 -6.82 2.41
CA VAL A 9 -2.72 -5.52 2.35
C VAL A 9 -1.86 -5.44 1.10
N LEU A 10 -1.95 -4.33 0.37
CA LEU A 10 -1.04 -4.02 -0.72
C LEU A 10 0.05 -3.06 -0.22
N LEU A 11 1.31 -3.48 -0.28
CA LEU A 11 2.49 -2.64 -0.01
C LEU A 11 3.04 -2.08 -1.32
N VAL A 12 3.33 -0.78 -1.34
CA VAL A 12 3.84 -0.05 -2.50
C VAL A 12 5.05 0.76 -2.08
N ASP A 13 6.23 0.45 -2.61
CA ASP A 13 7.49 1.11 -2.27
C ASP A 13 8.52 0.73 -3.35
N ASP A 14 9.35 1.67 -3.81
CA ASP A 14 10.37 1.39 -4.84
C ASP A 14 11.62 0.71 -4.27
N ASP A 15 11.74 0.57 -2.94
CA ASP A 15 12.75 -0.25 -2.28
C ASP A 15 12.24 -1.68 -2.02
N ALA A 16 12.63 -2.61 -2.89
CA ALA A 16 12.34 -4.04 -2.76
C ALA A 16 12.82 -4.66 -1.42
N SER A 17 13.88 -4.13 -0.81
CA SER A 17 14.36 -4.61 0.49
C SER A 17 13.41 -4.20 1.61
N LEU A 18 12.89 -2.98 1.57
CA LEU A 18 11.90 -2.48 2.53
C LEU A 18 10.57 -3.21 2.37
N LEU A 19 10.09 -3.41 1.14
CA LEU A 19 8.91 -4.24 0.85
C LEU A 19 9.01 -5.61 1.49
N LYS A 20 10.14 -6.31 1.28
CA LYS A 20 10.35 -7.66 1.83
C LYS A 20 10.35 -7.67 3.36
N LEU A 21 11.01 -6.69 3.98
CA LEU A 21 11.05 -6.57 5.44
C LEU A 21 9.65 -6.35 6.03
N LEU A 22 8.89 -5.41 5.44
CA LEU A 22 7.54 -5.07 5.88
C LEU A 22 6.55 -6.19 5.63
N ALA A 23 6.63 -6.87 4.49
CA ALA A 23 5.80 -8.03 4.17
C ALA A 23 5.95 -9.11 5.24
N ILE A 24 7.17 -9.53 5.57
CA ILE A 24 7.44 -10.52 6.64
C ILE A 24 6.82 -10.05 7.97
N ARG A 25 6.96 -8.77 8.30
CA ARG A 25 6.45 -8.24 9.57
C ARG A 25 4.92 -8.23 9.61
N ILE A 26 4.26 -7.82 8.55
CA ILE A 26 2.79 -7.71 8.46
C ILE A 26 2.16 -9.10 8.35
N GLU A 27 2.74 -10.01 7.57
CA GLU A 27 2.32 -11.41 7.50
C GLU A 27 2.41 -12.12 8.86
N SER A 28 3.45 -11.83 9.66
CA SER A 28 3.57 -12.35 11.03
C SER A 28 2.45 -11.90 11.97
N LYS A 29 1.66 -10.89 11.58
CA LYS A 29 0.47 -10.40 12.28
C LYS A 29 -0.84 -10.99 11.77
N GLY A 30 -0.79 -11.93 10.82
CA GLY A 30 -1.97 -12.65 10.32
C GLY A 30 -2.60 -12.06 9.06
N TYR A 31 -1.97 -11.07 8.43
CA TYR A 31 -2.42 -10.49 7.15
C TYR A 31 -1.86 -11.30 5.96
N GLN A 32 -2.51 -11.15 4.81
CA GLN A 32 -1.95 -11.53 3.52
C GLN A 32 -1.37 -10.28 2.85
N VAL A 33 -0.16 -10.36 2.32
CA VAL A 33 0.52 -9.19 1.74
C VAL A 33 0.78 -9.42 0.26
N SER A 34 0.53 -8.40 -0.55
CA SER A 34 1.09 -8.29 -1.90
C SER A 34 2.00 -7.07 -1.94
N THR A 35 3.11 -7.17 -2.67
CA THR A 35 4.09 -6.09 -2.82
C THR A 35 4.18 -5.68 -4.29
N VAL A 36 4.33 -4.39 -4.54
CA VAL A 36 4.55 -3.81 -5.88
C VAL A 36 5.53 -2.64 -5.75
N GLU A 37 6.29 -2.36 -6.81
CA GLU A 37 7.41 -1.41 -6.76
C GLU A 37 7.06 -0.02 -7.30
N SER A 38 5.81 0.19 -7.74
CA SER A 38 5.35 1.49 -8.24
C SER A 38 3.85 1.73 -8.05
N GLY A 39 3.46 3.01 -8.07
CA GLY A 39 2.04 3.39 -8.06
C GLY A 39 1.26 2.87 -9.27
N ILE A 40 1.90 2.69 -10.42
CA ILE A 40 1.26 2.12 -11.62
C ILE A 40 0.93 0.65 -11.40
N GLU A 41 1.89 -0.13 -10.89
CA GLU A 41 1.67 -1.53 -10.53
C GLU A 41 0.61 -1.68 -9.44
N ALA A 42 0.57 -0.77 -8.46
CA ALA A 42 -0.48 -0.76 -7.44
C ALA A 42 -1.88 -0.63 -8.05
N LEU A 43 -2.06 0.29 -9.00
CA LEU A 43 -3.33 0.47 -9.71
C LEU A 43 -3.70 -0.75 -10.56
N GLN A 44 -2.73 -1.50 -11.06
CA GLN A 44 -2.97 -2.75 -11.79
C GLN A 44 -3.35 -3.88 -10.82
N ALA A 45 -2.64 -4.03 -9.70
CA ALA A 45 -2.93 -5.02 -8.68
C ALA A 45 -4.36 -4.87 -8.14
N LEU A 46 -4.78 -3.64 -7.85
CA LEU A 46 -6.14 -3.31 -7.38
C LEU A 46 -7.26 -3.62 -8.39
N LYS A 47 -6.95 -3.72 -9.68
CA LYS A 47 -7.93 -4.17 -10.69
C LYS A 47 -8.11 -5.69 -10.69
N ASN A 48 -7.07 -6.42 -10.33
CA ASN A 48 -7.01 -7.88 -10.44
C ASN A 48 -7.45 -8.56 -9.14
N GLN A 49 -7.29 -7.89 -8.00
CA GLN A 49 -7.59 -8.45 -6.68
C GLN A 49 -8.12 -7.36 -5.75
N THR A 50 -8.99 -7.77 -4.83
CA THR A 50 -9.48 -6.91 -3.74
C THR A 50 -8.46 -6.86 -2.60
N TYR A 51 -8.27 -5.66 -2.05
CA TYR A 51 -7.44 -5.41 -0.88
C TYR A 51 -8.26 -4.66 0.17
N ASP A 52 -7.92 -4.87 1.44
CA ASP A 52 -8.55 -4.22 2.59
C ASP A 52 -7.83 -2.92 2.98
N ALA A 53 -6.55 -2.78 2.60
CA ALA A 53 -5.78 -1.55 2.78
C ALA A 53 -4.61 -1.47 1.78
N VAL A 54 -4.20 -0.24 1.49
CA VAL A 54 -2.95 0.07 0.78
C VAL A 54 -2.00 0.77 1.75
N ILE A 55 -0.74 0.34 1.77
CA ILE A 55 0.36 1.07 2.44
C ILE A 55 1.34 1.47 1.34
N THR A 56 1.64 2.75 1.23
CA THR A 56 2.49 3.30 0.17
C THR A 56 3.57 4.20 0.74
N ASP A 57 4.78 4.15 0.20
CA ASP A 57 5.75 5.23 0.45
C ASP A 57 5.26 6.53 -0.19
N LEU A 58 5.58 7.65 0.45
CA LEU A 58 5.25 8.97 -0.04
C LEU A 58 6.07 9.34 -1.28
N ARG A 59 7.34 8.93 -1.33
CA ARG A 59 8.28 9.25 -2.40
C ARG A 59 8.60 7.99 -3.19
N MET A 60 8.11 7.95 -4.42
CA MET A 60 8.44 6.91 -5.38
C MET A 60 8.71 7.57 -6.73
N ASP A 61 9.54 6.92 -7.55
CA ASP A 61 9.75 7.33 -8.92
C ASP A 61 8.47 7.19 -9.77
N GLU A 62 8.36 8.02 -10.81
CA GLU A 62 7.22 8.12 -11.76
C GLU A 62 5.88 8.59 -11.15
N MET A 63 5.38 7.90 -10.13
CA MET A 63 4.13 8.20 -9.44
C MET A 63 4.35 8.13 -7.93
N ASP A 64 4.37 9.31 -7.29
CA ASP A 64 4.49 9.42 -5.84
C ASP A 64 3.24 8.91 -5.08
N GLY A 65 3.39 8.71 -3.77
CA GLY A 65 2.32 8.18 -2.93
C GLY A 65 1.07 9.08 -2.88
N MET A 66 1.25 10.40 -3.04
CA MET A 66 0.13 11.35 -3.10
C MET A 66 -0.66 11.24 -4.40
N ALA A 67 0.02 11.10 -5.53
CA ALA A 67 -0.60 10.88 -6.84
C ALA A 67 -1.35 9.55 -6.85
N LEU A 68 -0.76 8.49 -6.29
CA LEU A 68 -1.45 7.21 -6.07
C LEU A 68 -2.70 7.41 -5.20
N HIS A 69 -2.57 8.07 -4.04
CA HIS A 69 -3.70 8.32 -3.14
C HIS A 69 -4.87 9.04 -3.83
N ARG A 70 -4.61 10.07 -4.65
CA ARG A 70 -5.64 10.78 -5.42
C ARG A 70 -6.36 9.84 -6.40
N GLN A 71 -5.63 8.94 -7.08
CA GLN A 71 -6.23 7.93 -7.96
C GLN A 71 -7.09 6.93 -7.16
N LEU A 72 -6.63 6.54 -5.98
CA LEU A 72 -7.38 5.64 -5.09
C LEU A 72 -8.65 6.30 -4.55
N GLN A 73 -8.61 7.56 -4.11
CA GLN A 73 -9.81 8.28 -3.68
C GLN A 73 -10.87 8.35 -4.79
N SER A 74 -10.46 8.55 -6.05
CA SER A 74 -11.39 8.62 -7.17
C SER A 74 -12.01 7.27 -7.56
N ARG A 75 -11.25 6.17 -7.47
CA ARG A 75 -11.68 4.84 -7.95
C ARG A 75 -12.20 3.93 -6.84
N TYR A 76 -11.66 4.09 -5.64
CA TYR A 76 -11.88 3.26 -4.46
C TYR A 76 -12.03 4.17 -3.22
N PRO A 77 -13.09 5.00 -3.15
CA PRO A 77 -13.22 6.05 -2.12
C PRO A 77 -13.22 5.52 -0.68
N SER A 78 -13.58 4.25 -0.47
CA SER A 78 -13.57 3.59 0.84
C SER A 78 -12.26 2.88 1.17
N MET A 79 -11.26 2.89 0.28
CA MET A 79 -9.99 2.20 0.48
C MET A 79 -9.16 2.92 1.54
N PRO A 80 -8.84 2.27 2.67
CA PRO A 80 -7.88 2.81 3.62
C PRO A 80 -6.49 2.89 2.98
N VAL A 81 -5.87 4.06 3.04
CA VAL A 81 -4.50 4.30 2.55
C VAL A 81 -3.65 4.79 3.69
N ILE A 82 -2.55 4.08 3.97
CA ILE A 82 -1.54 4.46 4.95
C ILE A 82 -0.32 4.95 4.18
N MET A 83 0.08 6.20 4.39
CA MET A 83 1.33 6.72 3.82
C MET A 83 2.50 6.48 4.77
N MET A 84 3.56 5.91 4.24
CA MET A 84 4.86 5.81 4.89
C MET A 84 5.72 7.00 4.48
N THR A 85 6.45 7.57 5.44
CA THR A 85 7.38 8.67 5.18
C THR A 85 8.69 8.38 5.90
N ALA A 86 9.80 8.30 5.17
CA ALA A 86 11.14 8.22 5.76
C ALA A 86 11.71 9.58 6.20
N HIS A 87 10.92 10.67 6.08
CA HIS A 87 11.31 12.02 6.49
C HIS A 87 10.20 12.64 7.35
N GLY A 88 10.48 12.90 8.63
CA GLY A 88 9.58 13.53 9.59
C GLY A 88 9.39 15.04 9.39
N SER A 89 9.30 15.51 8.15
CA SER A 89 8.84 16.88 7.86
C SER A 89 7.36 16.81 7.53
N ILE A 90 6.58 17.37 8.44
CA ILE A 90 5.12 17.40 8.54
C ILE A 90 4.53 18.70 7.91
N PRO A 91 4.63 18.98 6.59
CA PRO A 91 3.72 19.97 6.01
C PRO A 91 2.36 19.38 5.64
N ASP A 92 2.33 18.10 5.23
CA ASP A 92 1.17 17.53 4.52
C ASP A 92 0.36 16.52 5.35
N ALA A 93 0.70 16.34 6.62
CA ALA A 93 -0.07 15.52 7.56
C ALA A 93 -1.07 16.40 8.32
N VAL A 94 -2.11 16.86 7.62
CA VAL A 94 -3.36 17.35 8.20
C VAL A 94 -4.53 17.10 7.26
#